data_AF-A0A1Q3GWF7-F1
#
_entry.id   AF-A0A1Q3GWF7-F1
#
_cell.length_a   1.000
_cell.length_b   1.000
_cell.length_c   1.000
_cell.angle_alpha   90.00
_cell.angle_beta   90.00
_cell.angle_gamma   90.00
#
_symmetry.space_group_name_H-M   'P 1'
#
loop_
_entity.id
_entity.type
_entity.pdbx_description
1 polymer ?
#
loop_
_entity_poly.entity_id
_entity_poly.type
_entity_poly.pdbx_seq_one_letter_code
_entity_poly.pdbx_strand_id
1 'polypeptide(L)'
;MSFDQIKPEFLKRADQYLLTRYPIIWQSRIIWVAFYSLSLFTLAYLFGDYFDFEPDRVLYPQLEHDYNRYLIDRQDRLAFAQIPLFLSVLTIFYWLYVQYQQNINYSKLNIAGFLGVTLLNFVCVVLMLLPVVGLAYSAFDVTKLLNEALKNIQFILTLGLSAVILPFIIREFSLIEIVLVVFTGFVYCFLVAIALNVIGMHSTGDVMGVFFLNFTVFVGMISARFYQRTYTQQTKRLALLCLLSFTLIFPYALYLLDVYPSVNRAYNGVANHYRLFAFEWLATNIFVVLSIYGLFTYFMYRSLLFPIKRK
;
A
#
# COMPACT_ATOMS: atom_id res chain seq x y z
N MET A 1 -5.35 -7.15 -27.31
CA MET A 1 -4.15 -6.29 -27.32
C MET A 1 -2.97 -7.05 -26.74
N SER A 2 -1.78 -6.79 -27.28
CA SER A 2 -0.60 -7.66 -27.38
C SER A 2 0.03 -8.14 -26.06
N PHE A 3 -0.25 -9.38 -25.67
CA PHE A 3 0.65 -10.16 -24.79
C PHE A 3 1.77 -10.85 -25.57
N ASP A 4 1.66 -10.89 -26.90
CA ASP A 4 2.56 -11.72 -27.69
C ASP A 4 3.98 -11.18 -27.78
N GLN A 5 4.17 -9.87 -27.57
CA GLN A 5 5.45 -9.21 -27.82
C GLN A 5 6.33 -8.98 -26.59
N ILE A 6 5.77 -8.98 -25.37
CA ILE A 6 6.51 -8.49 -24.18
C ILE A 6 7.05 -9.63 -23.31
N LYS A 7 6.41 -10.81 -23.30
CA LYS A 7 6.83 -11.92 -22.43
C LYS A 7 7.52 -13.02 -23.23
N PRO A 8 8.73 -13.45 -22.85
CA PRO A 8 9.38 -14.61 -23.46
C PRO A 8 8.48 -15.85 -23.43
N GLU A 9 8.51 -16.66 -24.49
CA GLU A 9 7.61 -17.79 -24.67
C GLU A 9 7.71 -18.86 -23.56
N PHE A 10 8.92 -19.04 -23.02
CA PHE A 10 9.14 -19.95 -21.89
C PHE A 10 8.40 -19.47 -20.62
N LEU A 11 8.38 -18.15 -20.37
CA LEU A 11 7.65 -17.56 -19.25
C LEU A 11 6.14 -17.68 -19.46
N LYS A 12 5.64 -17.58 -20.71
CA LYS A 12 4.22 -17.84 -21.00
C LYS A 12 3.84 -19.29 -20.66
N ARG A 13 4.66 -20.27 -21.04
CA ARG A 13 4.42 -21.70 -20.73
C ARG A 13 4.49 -21.99 -19.23
N ALA A 14 5.46 -21.42 -18.53
CA ALA A 14 5.59 -21.56 -17.08
C ALA A 14 4.42 -20.92 -16.33
N ASP A 15 4.01 -19.70 -16.72
CA ASP A 15 2.81 -19.01 -16.20
C ASP A 15 1.56 -19.88 -16.37
N GLN A 16 1.36 -20.43 -17.57
CA GLN A 16 0.17 -21.19 -17.93
C GLN A 16 0.13 -22.53 -17.20
N TYR A 17 1.29 -23.18 -17.01
CA TYR A 17 1.44 -24.39 -16.21
C TYR A 17 1.16 -24.14 -14.72
N LEU A 18 1.68 -23.04 -14.17
CA LEU A 18 1.45 -22.65 -12.77
C LEU A 18 0.00 -22.22 -12.55
N LEU A 19 -0.62 -21.52 -13.49
CA LEU A 19 -2.05 -21.18 -13.48
C LEU A 19 -2.95 -22.43 -13.48
N THR A 20 -2.60 -23.46 -14.26
CA THR A 20 -3.44 -24.65 -14.42
C THR A 20 -3.26 -25.66 -13.30
N ARG A 21 -2.05 -25.85 -12.78
CA ARG A 21 -1.76 -26.89 -11.79
C ARG A 21 -1.60 -26.39 -10.35
N TYR A 22 -1.17 -25.14 -10.19
CA TYR A 22 -0.93 -24.54 -8.87
C TYR A 22 -1.48 -23.11 -8.80
N PRO A 23 -2.78 -22.90 -9.05
CA PRO A 23 -3.38 -21.57 -9.13
C PRO A 23 -3.17 -20.76 -7.85
N ILE A 24 -3.14 -21.43 -6.69
CA ILE A 24 -2.88 -20.79 -5.39
C ILE A 24 -1.43 -20.30 -5.27
N ILE A 25 -0.44 -21.10 -5.71
CA ILE A 25 0.99 -20.72 -5.69
C ILE A 25 1.27 -19.62 -6.72
N TRP A 26 0.57 -19.67 -7.85
CA TRP A 26 0.66 -18.64 -8.87
C TRP A 26 0.01 -17.32 -8.45
N GLN A 27 -1.17 -17.40 -7.82
CA GLN A 27 -1.86 -16.23 -7.26
C GLN A 27 -1.13 -15.65 -6.05
N SER A 28 -0.52 -16.50 -5.20
CA SER A 28 0.29 -16.06 -4.06
C SER A 28 1.61 -15.44 -4.47
N ARG A 29 2.03 -15.62 -5.73
CA ARG A 29 3.24 -15.03 -6.32
C ARG A 29 4.51 -15.23 -5.50
N ILE A 30 4.51 -16.21 -4.59
CA ILE A 30 5.61 -16.52 -3.66
C ILE A 30 6.90 -16.77 -4.43
N ILE A 31 6.81 -17.39 -5.61
CA ILE A 31 7.95 -17.64 -6.49
C ILE A 31 8.57 -16.32 -6.96
N TRP A 32 7.77 -15.36 -7.42
CA TRP A 32 8.26 -14.05 -7.87
C TRP A 32 8.87 -13.25 -6.72
N VAL A 33 8.22 -13.30 -5.55
CA VAL A 33 8.75 -12.66 -4.36
C VAL A 33 10.05 -13.32 -3.93
N ALA A 34 10.16 -14.65 -3.95
CA ALA A 34 11.38 -15.37 -3.63
C ALA A 34 12.53 -15.02 -4.59
N PHE A 35 12.28 -14.95 -5.90
CA PHE A 35 13.28 -14.52 -6.88
C PHE A 35 13.69 -13.06 -6.70
N TYR A 36 12.74 -12.16 -6.43
CA TYR A 36 13.02 -10.75 -6.13
C TYR A 36 13.86 -10.61 -4.86
N SER A 37 13.45 -11.24 -3.77
CA SER A 37 14.17 -11.29 -2.50
C SER A 37 15.60 -11.80 -2.72
N LEU A 38 15.75 -12.95 -3.39
CA LEU A 38 17.05 -13.56 -3.64
C LEU A 38 17.95 -12.66 -4.49
N SER A 39 17.41 -12.03 -5.54
CA SER A 39 18.15 -11.07 -6.37
C SER A 39 18.60 -9.85 -5.58
N LEU A 40 17.74 -9.33 -4.71
CA LEU A 40 18.03 -8.14 -3.92
C LEU A 40 19.04 -8.45 -2.81
N PHE A 41 18.94 -9.61 -2.16
CA PHE A 41 19.97 -10.11 -1.24
C PHE A 41 21.28 -10.41 -1.95
N THR A 42 21.27 -10.97 -3.17
CA THR A 42 22.49 -11.19 -3.95
C THR A 42 23.14 -9.86 -4.34
N LEU A 43 22.37 -8.85 -4.73
CA LEU A 43 22.90 -7.50 -5.00
C LEU A 43 23.50 -6.88 -3.74
N ALA A 44 22.83 -6.99 -2.60
CA ALA A 44 23.35 -6.50 -1.33
C ALA A 44 24.59 -7.30 -0.86
N TYR A 45 24.66 -8.60 -1.14
CA TYR A 45 25.83 -9.41 -0.81
C TYR A 45 27.04 -9.08 -1.72
N LEU A 46 26.80 -8.85 -3.02
CA LEU A 46 27.88 -8.59 -3.98
C LEU A 46 28.38 -7.14 -3.95
N PHE A 47 27.52 -6.19 -3.60
CA PHE A 47 27.84 -4.76 -3.61
C PHE A 47 27.75 -4.11 -2.23
N GLY A 48 27.40 -4.88 -1.19
CA GLY A 48 27.23 -4.40 0.18
C GLY A 48 28.45 -3.65 0.67
N ASP A 49 29.62 -4.29 0.62
CA ASP A 49 30.91 -3.71 1.02
C ASP A 49 31.32 -2.46 0.22
N TYR A 50 30.74 -2.22 -0.96
CA TYR A 50 30.98 -0.98 -1.72
C TYR A 50 30.13 0.19 -1.20
N PHE A 51 28.97 -0.12 -0.61
CA PHE A 51 28.04 0.85 -0.07
C PHE A 51 28.14 1.02 1.45
N ASP A 52 28.58 -0.01 2.14
CA ASP A 52 28.86 -0.04 3.57
C ASP A 52 30.19 0.69 3.80
N PHE A 53 30.06 2.00 4.01
CA PHE A 53 31.22 2.88 4.15
C PHE A 53 31.66 2.87 5.61
N GLU A 54 32.39 1.84 6.02
CA GLU A 54 33.17 1.87 7.27
C GLU A 54 34.45 2.69 7.02
N PRO A 55 34.58 3.92 7.54
CA PRO A 55 35.81 4.67 7.33
C PRO A 55 36.91 4.10 8.23
N ASP A 56 37.91 3.46 7.63
CA ASP A 56 39.18 3.10 8.31
C ASP A 56 39.86 4.32 8.97
N ARG A 57 39.50 5.54 8.54
CA ARG A 57 39.97 6.81 9.11
C ARG A 57 38.87 7.85 9.06
N VAL A 58 38.61 8.50 10.19
CA VAL A 58 37.77 9.71 10.33
C VAL A 58 38.18 10.72 9.23
N LEU A 59 37.36 10.87 8.19
CA LEU A 59 37.68 11.69 7.00
C LEU A 59 37.85 13.18 7.33
N TYR A 60 37.23 13.64 8.42
CA TYR A 60 37.35 14.99 8.93
C TYR A 60 37.57 14.96 10.44
N PRO A 61 38.81 14.78 10.93
CA PRO A 61 39.08 14.67 12.37
C PRO A 61 38.84 15.98 13.14
N GLN A 62 38.66 17.10 12.42
CA GLN A 62 38.42 18.43 12.98
C GLN A 62 36.94 18.84 13.01
N LEU A 63 36.07 18.14 12.28
CA LEU A 63 34.63 18.31 12.40
C LEU A 63 34.13 17.37 13.49
N GLU A 64 33.29 17.90 14.38
CA GLU A 64 32.69 17.19 15.51
C GLU A 64 32.30 15.75 15.12
N HIS A 65 32.54 14.81 16.03
CA HIS A 65 32.28 13.38 15.87
C HIS A 65 30.91 13.07 15.24
N ASP A 66 29.92 13.94 15.46
CA ASP A 66 28.56 13.83 14.93
C ASP A 66 28.43 14.07 13.41
N TYR A 67 29.31 14.87 12.78
CA TYR A 67 29.20 15.18 11.35
C TYR A 67 29.65 14.03 10.44
N ASN A 68 30.72 13.34 10.81
CA ASN A 68 31.16 12.13 10.09
C ASN A 68 30.14 11.00 10.23
N ARG A 69 29.56 10.84 11.42
CA ARG A 69 28.47 9.88 11.68
C ARG A 69 27.25 10.16 10.79
N TYR A 70 26.87 11.43 10.64
CA TYR A 70 25.74 11.85 9.81
C TYR A 70 25.89 11.54 8.31
N LEU A 71 27.11 11.62 7.75
CA LEU A 71 27.34 11.36 6.32
C LEU A 71 27.29 9.87 5.97
N ILE A 72 27.85 9.02 6.85
CA ILE A 72 27.85 7.55 6.71
C ILE A 72 26.42 7.02 6.89
N ASP A 73 25.73 7.47 7.94
CA ASP A 73 24.32 7.16 8.23
C ASP A 73 23.38 7.47 7.05
N ARG A 74 23.73 8.44 6.18
CA ARG A 74 22.92 8.82 5.02
C ARG A 74 23.14 7.91 3.81
N GLN A 75 24.36 7.42 3.59
CA GLN A 75 24.67 6.50 2.48
C GLN A 75 24.11 5.11 2.75
N ASP A 76 24.29 4.60 3.98
CA ASP A 76 23.75 3.30 4.39
C ASP A 76 22.22 3.30 4.34
N ARG A 77 21.59 4.39 4.79
CA ARG A 77 20.14 4.56 4.70
C ARG A 77 19.66 4.52 3.25
N LEU A 78 20.42 5.09 2.33
CA LEU A 78 20.04 5.11 0.91
C LEU A 78 20.18 3.70 0.30
N ALA A 79 21.31 3.03 0.55
CA ALA A 79 21.62 1.71 -0.01
C ALA A 79 20.79 0.56 0.60
N PHE A 80 20.62 0.54 1.92
CA PHE A 80 20.02 -0.60 2.64
C PHE A 80 18.56 -0.40 3.05
N ALA A 81 18.03 0.83 2.94
CA ALA A 81 16.60 1.09 3.17
C ALA A 81 15.90 1.71 1.96
N GLN A 82 16.31 2.89 1.49
CA GLN A 82 15.53 3.65 0.50
C GLN A 82 15.49 2.99 -0.88
N ILE A 83 16.62 2.54 -1.41
CA ILE A 83 16.67 1.83 -2.70
C ILE A 83 15.88 0.52 -2.63
N PRO A 84 16.10 -0.39 -1.66
CA PRO A 84 15.31 -1.60 -1.53
C PRO A 84 13.81 -1.34 -1.41
N LEU A 85 13.44 -0.33 -0.62
CA LEU A 85 12.05 0.08 -0.43
C LEU A 85 11.43 0.62 -1.73
N PHE A 86 12.16 1.43 -2.50
CA PHE A 86 11.73 1.89 -3.82
C PHE A 86 11.52 0.71 -4.79
N LEU A 87 12.47 -0.23 -4.83
CA LEU A 87 12.36 -1.44 -5.66
C LEU A 87 11.17 -2.31 -5.24
N SER A 88 10.87 -2.40 -3.94
CA SER A 88 9.74 -3.17 -3.44
C SER A 88 8.41 -2.54 -3.82
N VAL A 89 8.31 -1.20 -3.74
CA VAL A 89 7.16 -0.45 -4.23
C VAL A 89 6.99 -0.63 -5.75
N LEU A 90 8.08 -0.58 -6.51
CA LEU A 90 8.05 -0.81 -7.96
C LEU A 90 7.58 -2.24 -8.30
N THR A 91 8.00 -3.23 -7.50
CA THR A 91 7.56 -4.62 -7.61
C THR A 91 6.07 -4.77 -7.30
N ILE A 92 5.54 -4.04 -6.31
CA ILE A 92 4.11 -3.99 -6.02
C ILE A 92 3.34 -3.41 -7.22
N PHE A 93 3.82 -2.33 -7.84
CA PHE A 93 3.19 -1.78 -9.04
C PHE A 93 3.24 -2.75 -10.23
N TYR A 94 4.37 -3.42 -10.44
CA TYR A 94 4.48 -4.46 -11.46
C TYR A 94 3.50 -5.61 -11.20
N TRP A 95 3.37 -6.05 -9.96
CA TRP A 95 2.38 -7.05 -9.56
C TRP A 95 0.95 -6.61 -9.86
N LEU A 96 0.56 -5.38 -9.50
CA LEU A 96 -0.75 -4.82 -9.82
C LEU A 96 -0.99 -4.75 -11.33
N TYR A 97 0.03 -4.37 -12.10
CA TYR A 97 -0.05 -4.35 -13.56
C TYR A 97 -0.29 -5.75 -14.13
N VAL A 98 0.40 -6.77 -13.63
CA VAL A 98 0.15 -8.16 -14.04
C VAL A 98 -1.27 -8.61 -13.67
N GLN A 99 -1.78 -8.25 -12.50
CA GLN A 99 -3.17 -8.55 -12.09
C GLN A 99 -4.19 -7.88 -13.02
N TYR A 100 -4.01 -6.60 -13.33
CA TYR A 100 -4.83 -5.85 -14.28
C TYR A 100 -4.89 -6.56 -15.64
N GLN A 101 -3.73 -7.00 -16.14
CA GLN A 101 -3.63 -7.65 -17.44
C GLN A 101 -4.26 -9.05 -17.48
N GLN A 102 -4.20 -9.81 -16.38
CA GLN A 102 -4.71 -11.19 -16.33
C GLN A 102 -6.24 -11.31 -16.34
N ASN A 103 -6.98 -10.22 -16.07
CA ASN A 103 -8.44 -10.19 -16.13
C ASN A 103 -9.13 -11.35 -15.38
N ILE A 104 -8.65 -11.66 -14.17
CA ILE A 104 -9.19 -12.75 -13.36
C ILE A 104 -10.65 -12.44 -12.98
N ASN A 105 -11.56 -13.40 -13.22
CA ASN A 105 -12.97 -13.24 -12.90
C ASN A 105 -13.29 -13.75 -11.48
N TYR A 106 -13.56 -12.82 -10.56
CA TYR A 106 -13.92 -13.12 -9.17
C TYR A 106 -15.44 -13.25 -8.92
N SER A 107 -16.27 -13.28 -9.96
CA SER A 107 -17.75 -13.28 -9.85
C SER A 107 -18.35 -14.45 -9.06
N LYS A 108 -17.64 -15.58 -9.04
CA LYS A 108 -18.06 -16.82 -8.39
C LYS A 108 -17.62 -16.93 -6.93
N LEU A 109 -16.80 -16.00 -6.43
CA LEU A 109 -16.35 -16.05 -5.03
C LEU A 109 -17.48 -15.66 -4.08
N ASN A 110 -17.65 -16.44 -3.02
CA ASN A 110 -18.43 -16.06 -1.85
C ASN A 110 -17.66 -15.01 -1.01
N ILE A 111 -18.31 -14.42 -0.01
CA ILE A 111 -17.71 -13.37 0.82
C ILE A 111 -16.44 -13.86 1.54
N ALA A 112 -16.43 -15.09 2.03
CA ALA A 112 -15.28 -15.70 2.69
C ALA A 112 -14.09 -15.90 1.72
N GLY A 113 -14.36 -16.37 0.50
CA GLY A 113 -13.34 -16.49 -0.55
C GLY A 113 -12.80 -15.14 -0.99
N PHE A 114 -13.64 -14.11 -1.05
CA PHE A 114 -13.22 -12.74 -1.36
C PHE A 114 -12.29 -12.17 -0.28
N LEU A 115 -12.64 -12.34 1.00
CA LEU A 115 -11.78 -11.97 2.13
C LEU A 115 -10.49 -12.79 2.15
N GLY A 116 -10.54 -14.07 1.83
CA GLY A 116 -9.36 -14.93 1.70
C GLY A 116 -8.39 -14.45 0.62
N VAL A 117 -8.89 -14.09 -0.57
CA VAL A 117 -8.05 -13.50 -1.64
C VAL A 117 -7.51 -12.12 -1.23
N THR A 118 -8.30 -11.31 -0.53
CA THR A 118 -7.85 -10.03 0.01
C THR A 118 -6.69 -10.23 1.00
N LEU A 119 -6.82 -11.20 1.92
CA LEU A 119 -5.73 -11.54 2.85
C LEU A 119 -4.51 -12.08 2.11
N LEU A 120 -4.68 -12.91 1.09
CA LEU A 120 -3.58 -13.43 0.28
C LEU A 120 -2.84 -12.31 -0.45
N ASN A 121 -3.55 -11.35 -1.04
CA ASN A 121 -2.97 -10.17 -1.67
C ASN A 121 -2.18 -9.34 -0.64
N PHE A 122 -2.68 -9.19 0.58
CA PHE A 122 -1.95 -8.51 1.66
C PHE A 122 -0.67 -9.25 2.03
N VAL A 123 -0.73 -10.58 2.18
CA VAL A 123 0.47 -11.41 2.42
C VAL A 123 1.50 -11.24 1.29
N CYS A 124 1.06 -11.14 0.03
CA CYS A 124 1.96 -10.87 -1.10
C CYS A 124 2.70 -9.53 -0.94
N VAL A 125 1.98 -8.46 -0.57
CA VAL A 125 2.57 -7.14 -0.31
C VAL A 125 3.57 -7.20 0.84
N VAL A 126 3.23 -7.88 1.94
CA VAL A 126 4.14 -8.09 3.08
C VAL A 126 5.41 -8.82 2.64
N LEU A 127 5.27 -9.90 1.88
CA LEU A 127 6.42 -10.66 1.40
C LEU A 127 7.32 -9.82 0.48
N MET A 128 6.77 -8.93 -0.34
CA MET A 128 7.56 -8.02 -1.21
C MET A 128 8.36 -6.98 -0.41
N LEU A 129 7.94 -6.66 0.82
CA LEU A 129 8.64 -5.75 1.72
C LEU A 129 9.65 -6.47 2.63
N LEU A 130 9.55 -7.80 2.76
CA LEU A 130 10.43 -8.60 3.63
C LEU A 130 11.93 -8.44 3.34
N PRO A 131 12.39 -8.31 2.07
CA PRO A 131 13.81 -8.05 1.79
C PRO A 131 14.32 -6.75 2.40
N VAL A 132 13.50 -5.70 2.38
CA VAL A 132 13.84 -4.40 2.98
C VAL A 132 14.00 -4.54 4.49
N VAL A 133 13.13 -5.32 5.13
CA VAL A 133 13.23 -5.63 6.56
C VAL A 133 14.53 -6.35 6.84
N GLY A 134 14.84 -7.40 6.07
CA GLY A 134 16.07 -8.18 6.23
C GLY A 134 17.34 -7.35 6.07
N LEU A 135 17.40 -6.49 5.05
CA LEU A 135 18.53 -5.58 4.84
C LEU A 135 18.65 -4.52 5.93
N ALA A 136 17.53 -3.93 6.37
CA ALA A 136 17.56 -2.96 7.45
C ALA A 136 18.09 -3.57 8.77
N TYR A 137 17.70 -4.80 9.09
CA TYR A 137 18.21 -5.51 10.26
C TYR A 137 19.65 -5.97 10.13
N SER A 138 20.14 -6.25 8.91
CA SER A 138 21.52 -6.70 8.71
C SER A 138 22.52 -5.56 8.62
N ALA A 139 22.11 -4.36 8.17
CA ALA A 139 23.02 -3.26 7.87
C ALA A 139 22.99 -2.11 8.89
N PHE A 140 21.93 -1.97 9.72
CA PHE A 140 21.86 -0.86 10.67
C PHE A 140 22.16 -1.30 12.10
N ASP A 141 23.39 -1.03 12.55
CA ASP A 141 23.80 -1.20 13.95
C ASP A 141 23.20 -0.12 14.87
N VAL A 142 22.85 1.04 14.31
CA VAL A 142 22.29 2.16 15.07
C VAL A 142 20.77 2.01 15.20
N THR A 143 20.30 1.83 16.44
CA THR A 143 18.88 1.66 16.78
C THR A 143 17.96 2.74 16.22
N LYS A 144 18.44 3.99 16.11
CA LYS A 144 17.67 5.10 15.53
C LYS A 144 17.41 4.94 14.02
N LEU A 145 18.43 4.58 13.24
CA LEU A 145 18.32 4.36 11.79
C LEU A 145 17.42 3.17 11.47
N LEU A 146 17.61 2.07 12.21
CA LEU A 146 16.75 0.90 12.14
C LEU A 146 15.30 1.30 12.40
N ASN A 147 15.00 1.99 13.51
CA ASN A 147 13.63 2.41 13.84
C ASN A 147 13.01 3.31 12.76
N GLU A 148 13.78 4.21 12.15
CA GLU A 148 13.29 5.04 11.04
C GLU A 148 12.99 4.21 9.77
N ALA A 149 13.84 3.22 9.44
CA ALA A 149 13.61 2.32 8.31
C ALA A 149 12.37 1.44 8.55
N LEU A 150 12.24 0.86 9.74
CA LEU A 150 11.08 0.04 10.13
C LEU A 150 9.78 0.87 10.12
N LYS A 151 9.82 2.13 10.58
CA LYS A 151 8.70 3.07 10.48
C LYS A 151 8.29 3.33 9.03
N ASN A 152 9.24 3.54 8.13
CA ASN A 152 8.96 3.74 6.71
C ASN A 152 8.32 2.49 6.08
N ILE A 153 8.79 1.29 6.43
CA ILE A 153 8.21 0.02 5.97
C ILE A 153 6.76 -0.11 6.45
N GLN A 154 6.48 0.15 7.73
CA GLN A 154 5.11 0.12 8.26
C GLN A 154 4.22 1.17 7.61
N PHE A 155 4.72 2.37 7.38
CA PHE A 155 3.96 3.42 6.70
C PHE A 155 3.54 3.00 5.29
N ILE A 156 4.47 2.42 4.53
CA ILE A 156 4.20 1.89 3.19
C ILE A 156 3.25 0.70 3.23
N LEU A 157 3.40 -0.18 4.22
CA LEU A 157 2.50 -1.32 4.39
C LEU A 157 1.07 -0.85 4.66
N THR A 158 0.88 0.15 5.50
CA THR A 158 -0.42 0.75 5.79
C THR A 158 -1.01 1.44 4.55
N LEU A 159 -0.26 2.31 3.87
CA LEU A 159 -0.75 2.97 2.65
C LEU A 159 -1.05 1.95 1.55
N GLY A 160 -0.22 0.90 1.47
CA GLY A 160 -0.32 -0.22 0.56
C GLY A 160 -1.52 -1.14 0.80
N LEU A 161 -2.26 -1.00 1.90
CA LEU A 161 -3.51 -1.75 2.09
C LEU A 161 -4.55 -1.45 1.01
N SER A 162 -4.55 -0.22 0.49
CA SER A 162 -5.40 0.14 -0.65
C SER A 162 -5.04 -0.64 -1.92
N ALA A 163 -3.77 -0.99 -2.12
CA ALA A 163 -3.33 -1.79 -3.26
C ALA A 163 -3.86 -3.22 -3.23
N VAL A 164 -4.14 -3.77 -2.04
CA VAL A 164 -4.63 -5.15 -1.84
C VAL A 164 -5.98 -5.37 -2.53
N ILE A 165 -6.83 -4.35 -2.58
CA ILE A 165 -8.17 -4.41 -3.17
C ILE A 165 -8.22 -3.97 -4.64
N LEU A 166 -7.20 -3.27 -5.14
CA LEU A 166 -7.17 -2.78 -6.51
C LEU A 166 -7.42 -3.90 -7.54
N PRO A 167 -6.85 -5.12 -7.42
CA PRO A 167 -7.12 -6.21 -8.37
C PRO A 167 -8.60 -6.51 -8.62
N PHE A 168 -9.49 -6.28 -7.65
CA PHE A 168 -10.93 -6.53 -7.80
C PHE A 168 -11.66 -5.44 -8.57
N ILE A 169 -11.16 -4.21 -8.54
CA ILE A 169 -11.84 -3.01 -9.02
C ILE A 169 -11.20 -2.46 -10.29
N ILE A 170 -9.89 -2.68 -10.46
CA ILE A 170 -9.06 -2.09 -11.52
C ILE A 170 -9.54 -2.42 -12.93
N ARG A 171 -10.30 -3.52 -13.11
CA ARG A 171 -10.90 -3.91 -14.39
C ARG A 171 -12.08 -3.02 -14.82
N GLU A 172 -12.73 -2.34 -13.87
CA GLU A 172 -13.90 -1.50 -14.12
C GLU A 172 -13.50 -0.09 -14.58
N PHE A 173 -12.20 0.20 -14.57
CA PHE A 173 -11.61 1.48 -14.94
C PHE A 173 -10.49 1.27 -15.94
N SER A 174 -10.36 2.21 -16.87
CA SER A 174 -9.12 2.30 -17.64
C SER A 174 -7.98 2.82 -16.77
N LEU A 175 -6.73 2.48 -17.12
CA LEU A 175 -5.54 2.97 -16.41
C LEU A 175 -5.52 4.50 -16.33
N ILE A 176 -5.91 5.18 -17.40
CA ILE A 176 -6.02 6.64 -17.47
C ILE A 176 -7.06 7.16 -16.46
N GLU A 177 -8.21 6.49 -16.32
CA GLU A 177 -9.22 6.89 -15.34
C GLU A 177 -8.70 6.77 -13.90
N ILE A 178 -7.95 5.72 -13.58
CA ILE A 178 -7.38 5.54 -12.24
C ILE A 178 -6.41 6.69 -11.93
N VAL A 179 -5.52 7.02 -12.88
CA VAL A 179 -4.59 8.15 -12.75
C VAL A 179 -5.35 9.46 -12.56
N LEU A 180 -6.39 9.71 -13.36
CA LEU A 180 -7.21 10.92 -13.25
C LEU A 180 -7.94 11.00 -11.91
N VAL A 181 -8.47 9.89 -11.38
CA VAL A 181 -9.13 9.85 -10.07
C VAL A 181 -8.14 10.18 -8.96
N VAL A 182 -6.94 9.60 -8.98
CA VAL A 182 -5.89 9.89 -8.01
C VAL A 182 -5.47 11.37 -8.09
N PHE A 183 -5.23 11.87 -9.29
CA PHE A 183 -4.83 13.27 -9.50
C PHE A 183 -5.92 14.25 -9.05
N THR A 184 -7.18 13.99 -9.41
CA THR A 184 -8.31 14.84 -9.01
C THR A 184 -8.51 14.81 -7.49
N GLY A 185 -8.33 13.63 -6.87
CA GLY A 185 -8.34 13.49 -5.42
C GLY A 185 -7.26 14.32 -4.74
N PHE A 186 -6.03 14.31 -5.28
CA PHE A 186 -4.94 15.14 -4.79
C PHE A 186 -5.27 16.64 -4.89
N VAL A 187 -5.76 17.09 -6.06
CA VAL A 187 -6.18 18.49 -6.28
C VAL A 187 -7.30 18.89 -5.32
N TYR A 188 -8.29 18.01 -5.10
CA TYR A 188 -9.37 18.24 -4.14
C TYR A 188 -8.81 18.43 -2.72
N CYS A 189 -7.93 17.53 -2.25
CA CYS A 189 -7.32 17.66 -0.94
C CYS A 189 -6.53 18.96 -0.79
N PHE A 190 -5.78 19.35 -1.82
CA PHE A 190 -5.02 20.59 -1.83
C PHE A 190 -5.93 21.83 -1.73
N LEU A 191 -7.01 21.88 -2.52
CA LEU A 191 -7.96 22.99 -2.51
C LEU A 191 -8.72 23.10 -1.17
N VAL A 192 -9.13 21.96 -0.59
CA VAL A 192 -9.77 21.94 0.73
C VAL A 192 -8.80 22.44 1.79
N ALA A 193 -7.55 21.98 1.79
CA ALA A 193 -6.55 22.45 2.75
C ALA A 193 -6.31 23.97 2.65
N ILE A 194 -6.25 24.52 1.42
CA ILE A 194 -6.14 25.97 1.22
C ILE A 194 -7.38 26.70 1.77
N ALA A 195 -8.58 26.22 1.44
CA ALA A 195 -9.82 26.85 1.89
C ALA A 195 -9.92 26.87 3.42
N LEU A 196 -9.56 25.77 4.09
CA LEU A 196 -9.55 25.68 5.55
C LEU A 196 -8.51 26.62 6.16
N ASN A 197 -7.33 26.73 5.55
CA ASN A 197 -6.29 27.66 6.00
C ASN A 197 -6.78 29.12 5.91
N VAL A 198 -7.49 29.49 4.84
CA VAL A 198 -8.08 30.84 4.67
C VAL A 198 -9.15 31.15 5.73
N ILE A 199 -9.89 30.14 6.20
CA ILE A 199 -10.95 30.30 7.21
C ILE A 199 -10.39 30.26 8.65
N GLY A 200 -9.07 30.14 8.82
CA GLY A 200 -8.41 30.16 10.13
C GLY A 200 -8.34 28.80 10.83
N MET A 201 -8.64 27.72 10.12
CA MET A 201 -8.44 26.36 10.63
C MET A 201 -7.00 25.92 10.38
N HIS A 202 -6.18 25.96 11.42
CA HIS A 202 -4.76 25.65 11.35
C HIS A 202 -4.37 24.37 12.10
N SER A 203 -5.25 23.83 12.93
CA SER A 203 -4.98 22.58 13.65
C SER A 203 -5.10 21.38 12.71
N THR A 204 -4.16 20.44 12.82
CA THR A 204 -4.21 19.16 12.09
C THR A 204 -5.48 18.37 12.41
N GLY A 205 -6.00 18.50 13.63
CA GLY A 205 -7.27 17.88 14.03
C GLY A 205 -8.46 18.43 13.25
N ASP A 206 -8.56 19.75 13.11
CA ASP A 206 -9.68 20.41 12.41
C ASP A 206 -9.68 20.03 10.92
N VAL A 207 -8.50 20.08 10.30
CA VAL A 207 -8.33 19.71 8.89
C VAL A 207 -8.72 18.24 8.64
N MET A 208 -8.24 17.32 9.49
CA MET A 208 -8.59 15.91 9.36
C MET A 208 -10.06 15.64 9.69
N GLY A 209 -10.66 16.40 10.60
CA GLY A 209 -12.10 16.35 10.90
C GLY A 209 -12.95 16.68 9.68
N VAL A 210 -12.59 17.73 8.93
CA VAL A 210 -13.29 18.08 7.68
C VAL A 210 -13.13 16.99 6.61
N PHE A 211 -11.92 16.43 6.45
CA PHE A 211 -11.71 15.30 5.54
C PHE A 211 -12.51 14.06 5.94
N PHE A 212 -12.59 13.75 7.23
CA PHE A 212 -13.39 12.65 7.75
C PHE A 212 -14.88 12.84 7.49
N LEU A 213 -15.41 14.06 7.68
CA LEU A 213 -16.80 14.39 7.37
C LEU A 213 -17.08 14.24 5.86
N ASN A 214 -16.24 14.82 5.01
CA ASN A 214 -16.38 14.69 3.56
C ASN A 214 -16.36 13.23 3.11
N PHE A 215 -15.45 12.44 3.68
CA PHE A 215 -15.37 11.01 3.40
C PHE A 215 -16.64 10.26 3.81
N THR A 216 -17.14 10.51 5.03
CA THR A 216 -18.38 9.89 5.52
C THR A 216 -19.56 10.24 4.60
N VAL A 217 -19.68 11.49 4.18
CA VAL A 217 -20.72 11.95 3.23
C VAL A 217 -20.59 11.25 1.88
N PHE A 218 -19.38 11.18 1.32
CA PHE A 218 -19.15 10.50 0.05
C PHE A 218 -19.44 9.01 0.13
N VAL A 219 -18.97 8.32 1.17
CA VAL A 219 -19.25 6.89 1.40
C VAL A 219 -20.75 6.65 1.56
N GLY A 220 -21.46 7.48 2.32
CA GLY A 220 -22.92 7.38 2.47
C GLY A 220 -23.64 7.55 1.14
N MET A 221 -23.29 8.58 0.36
CA MET A 221 -23.86 8.83 -0.96
C MET A 221 -23.58 7.68 -1.94
N ILE A 222 -22.33 7.19 -1.99
CA ILE A 222 -21.92 6.06 -2.83
C ILE A 222 -22.72 4.82 -2.45
N SER A 223 -22.78 4.48 -1.16
CA SER A 223 -23.48 3.31 -0.65
C SER A 223 -24.96 3.35 -1.02
N ALA A 224 -25.62 4.51 -0.85
CA ALA A 224 -27.02 4.70 -1.24
C ALA A 224 -27.22 4.51 -2.75
N ARG A 225 -26.38 5.11 -3.60
CA ARG A 225 -26.43 4.99 -5.07
C ARG A 225 -26.19 3.56 -5.54
N PHE A 226 -25.26 2.83 -4.93
CA PHE A 226 -25.00 1.43 -5.24
C PHE A 226 -26.12 0.51 -4.75
N TYR A 227 -26.68 0.76 -3.56
CA TYR A 227 -27.83 0.03 -3.04
C TYR A 227 -29.07 0.20 -3.92
N GLN A 228 -29.38 1.44 -4.31
CA GLN A 228 -30.48 1.78 -5.22
C GLN A 228 -30.17 1.41 -6.68
N ARG A 229 -28.93 0.99 -6.99
CA ARG A 229 -28.45 0.67 -8.35
C ARG A 229 -28.62 1.84 -9.34
N THR A 230 -28.50 3.07 -8.85
CA THR A 230 -28.54 4.32 -9.64
C THR A 230 -27.14 4.89 -9.86
N TYR A 231 -26.11 4.05 -9.76
CA TYR A 231 -24.71 4.46 -9.88
C TYR A 231 -24.36 4.81 -11.33
N THR A 232 -23.56 5.86 -11.48
CA THR A 232 -22.97 6.27 -12.77
C THR A 232 -21.47 6.00 -12.77
N GLN A 233 -20.80 6.21 -13.91
CA GLN A 233 -19.34 6.14 -13.97
C GLN A 233 -18.68 7.10 -12.96
N GLN A 234 -19.28 8.26 -12.70
CA GLN A 234 -18.78 9.20 -11.69
C GLN A 234 -18.93 8.66 -10.26
N THR A 235 -20.02 7.96 -9.96
CA THR A 235 -20.19 7.28 -8.67
C THR A 235 -19.13 6.19 -8.47
N LYS A 236 -18.79 5.43 -9.52
CA LYS A 236 -17.70 4.45 -9.46
C LYS A 236 -16.36 5.12 -9.18
N ARG A 237 -16.03 6.21 -9.90
CA ARG A 237 -14.80 6.98 -9.72
C ARG A 237 -14.67 7.53 -8.30
N LEU A 238 -15.75 8.09 -7.76
CA LEU A 238 -15.79 8.56 -6.37
C LEU A 238 -15.58 7.39 -5.40
N ALA A 239 -16.13 6.21 -5.69
CA ALA A 239 -15.96 5.05 -4.83
C ALA A 239 -14.51 4.54 -4.82
N LEU A 240 -13.84 4.57 -5.97
CA LEU A 240 -12.40 4.31 -6.06
C LEU A 240 -11.60 5.33 -5.22
N LEU A 241 -11.95 6.62 -5.30
CA LEU A 241 -11.30 7.65 -4.47
C LEU A 241 -11.49 7.38 -2.98
N CYS A 242 -12.72 7.09 -2.54
CA CYS A 242 -13.01 6.73 -1.15
C CYS A 242 -12.18 5.52 -0.72
N LEU A 243 -12.16 4.46 -1.51
CA LEU A 243 -11.35 3.28 -1.23
C LEU A 243 -9.87 3.62 -1.07
N LEU A 244 -9.28 4.41 -1.97
CA LEU A 244 -7.87 4.81 -1.86
C LEU A 244 -7.60 5.72 -0.64
N SER A 245 -8.55 6.59 -0.29
CA SER A 245 -8.42 7.52 0.84
C SER A 245 -8.66 6.90 2.22
N PHE A 246 -9.28 5.71 2.29
CA PHE A 246 -9.68 5.13 3.58
C PHE A 246 -8.50 4.86 4.51
N THR A 247 -7.34 4.43 4.00
CA THR A 247 -6.12 4.26 4.82
C THR A 247 -5.60 5.55 5.44
N LEU A 248 -5.87 6.70 4.84
CA LEU A 248 -5.52 8.02 5.38
C LEU A 248 -6.50 8.51 6.44
N ILE A 249 -7.75 8.05 6.38
CA ILE A 249 -8.87 8.54 7.20
C ILE A 249 -9.12 7.63 8.39
N PHE A 250 -8.84 6.33 8.25
CA PHE A 250 -8.98 5.33 9.30
C PHE A 250 -8.27 5.68 10.61
N PRO A 251 -7.03 6.25 10.64
CA PRO A 251 -6.41 6.68 11.89
C PRO A 251 -7.26 7.70 12.65
N TYR A 252 -7.91 8.62 11.94
CA TYR A 252 -8.80 9.60 12.56
C TYR A 252 -10.04 8.94 13.16
N ALA A 253 -10.58 7.88 12.53
CA ALA A 253 -11.66 7.08 13.11
C ALA A 253 -11.25 6.41 14.43
N LEU A 254 -10.03 5.89 14.51
CA LEU A 254 -9.49 5.31 15.76
C LEU A 254 -9.31 6.36 16.86
N TYR A 255 -8.94 7.60 16.50
CA TYR A 255 -8.94 8.72 17.44
C TYR A 255 -10.36 9.02 17.97
N LEU A 256 -11.36 9.10 17.09
CA LEU A 256 -12.75 9.35 17.50
C LEU A 256 -13.37 8.23 18.35
N LEU A 257 -12.85 7.01 18.25
CA LEU A 257 -13.26 5.85 19.06
C LEU A 257 -12.44 5.69 20.35
N ASP A 258 -11.67 6.72 20.74
CA ASP A 258 -10.79 6.73 21.93
C ASP A 258 -9.73 5.60 21.97
N VAL A 259 -9.43 4.97 20.83
CA VAL A 259 -8.34 3.98 20.73
C VAL A 259 -6.98 4.66 20.86
N TYR A 260 -6.87 5.90 20.37
CA TYR A 260 -5.69 6.74 20.53
C TYR A 260 -6.08 8.10 21.13
N PRO A 261 -5.34 8.62 22.11
CA PRO A 261 -5.75 9.81 22.87
C PRO A 261 -5.50 11.14 22.13
N SER A 262 -4.87 11.12 20.96
CA SER A 262 -4.67 12.32 20.13
C SER A 262 -4.52 11.95 18.66
N VAL A 263 -4.88 12.88 17.78
CA VAL A 263 -4.74 12.74 16.32
C VAL A 263 -3.30 12.36 15.95
N ASN A 264 -2.31 13.09 16.48
CA ASN A 264 -0.90 12.80 16.22
C ASN A 264 -0.50 11.38 16.64
N ARG A 265 -1.00 10.88 17.79
CA ARG A 265 -0.72 9.49 18.20
C ARG A 265 -1.46 8.49 17.34
N ALA A 266 -2.65 8.79 16.82
CA ALA A 266 -3.34 7.89 15.91
C ALA A 266 -2.57 7.69 14.59
N TYR A 267 -2.13 8.78 13.97
CA TYR A 267 -1.33 8.73 12.74
C TYR A 267 0.07 8.15 12.96
N ASN A 268 0.69 8.38 14.13
CA ASN A 268 1.97 7.75 14.48
C ASN A 268 1.82 6.28 14.94
N GLY A 269 0.68 5.91 15.52
CA GLY A 269 0.37 4.56 16.01
C GLY A 269 0.15 3.57 14.86
N VAL A 270 -0.35 4.07 13.73
CA VAL A 270 -0.43 3.35 12.45
C VAL A 270 0.97 3.02 11.89
N ALA A 271 2.00 3.74 12.32
CA ALA A 271 3.41 3.48 12.00
C ALA A 271 4.22 3.12 13.26
N ASN A 272 3.61 2.36 14.17
CA ASN A 272 4.09 2.00 15.51
C ASN A 272 5.62 2.04 15.69
N HIS A 273 6.11 3.04 16.43
CA HIS A 273 7.51 3.47 16.46
C HIS A 273 8.55 2.46 16.99
N TYR A 274 8.16 1.25 17.43
CA TYR A 274 9.08 0.37 18.13
C TYR A 274 8.97 -1.13 17.80
N ARG A 275 7.90 -1.60 17.13
CA ARG A 275 7.69 -3.04 16.89
C ARG A 275 7.01 -3.31 15.54
N LEU A 276 7.76 -3.85 14.59
CA LEU A 276 7.23 -4.38 13.33
C LEU A 276 6.34 -5.60 13.61
N PHE A 277 5.19 -5.67 12.95
CA PHE A 277 4.23 -6.78 13.08
C PHE A 277 3.74 -7.06 14.52
N ALA A 278 3.72 -6.06 15.40
CA ALA A 278 3.08 -6.22 16.70
C ALA A 278 1.64 -6.71 16.52
N PHE A 279 1.25 -7.76 17.23
CA PHE A 279 -0.06 -8.40 17.07
C PHE A 279 -1.21 -7.41 17.26
N GLU A 280 -1.09 -6.53 18.25
CA GLU A 280 -2.07 -5.45 18.49
C GLU A 280 -2.22 -4.53 17.28
N TRP A 281 -1.12 -4.09 16.67
CA TRP A 281 -1.13 -3.24 15.48
C TRP A 281 -1.73 -3.99 14.27
N LEU A 282 -1.34 -5.24 14.06
CA LEU A 282 -1.91 -6.08 12.99
C LEU A 282 -3.43 -6.25 13.16
N ALA A 283 -3.89 -6.55 14.37
CA ALA A 283 -5.30 -6.73 14.64
C ALA A 283 -6.09 -5.42 14.46
N THR A 284 -5.61 -4.32 15.06
CA THR A 284 -6.33 -3.04 15.10
C THR A 284 -6.27 -2.26 13.80
N ASN A 285 -5.12 -2.24 13.12
CA ASN A 285 -4.89 -1.38 11.96
C ASN A 285 -4.95 -2.12 10.63
N ILE A 286 -4.58 -3.40 10.59
CA ILE A 286 -4.54 -4.16 9.33
C ILE A 286 -5.82 -4.98 9.16
N PHE A 287 -6.15 -5.85 10.12
CA PHE A 287 -7.26 -6.79 9.97
C PHE A 287 -8.62 -6.08 9.87
N VAL A 288 -8.85 -5.04 10.68
CA VAL A 288 -10.06 -4.21 10.62
C VAL A 288 -10.18 -3.52 9.25
N VAL A 289 -9.10 -2.89 8.77
CA VAL A 289 -9.09 -2.19 7.49
C VAL A 289 -9.31 -3.15 6.33
N LEU A 290 -8.62 -4.29 6.31
CA LEU A 290 -8.80 -5.33 5.29
C LEU A 290 -10.22 -5.90 5.28
N SER A 291 -10.84 -6.07 6.46
CA SER A 291 -12.22 -6.54 6.57
C SER A 291 -13.19 -5.53 5.99
N ILE A 292 -13.06 -4.24 6.36
CA ILE A 292 -13.90 -3.16 5.83
C ILE A 292 -13.72 -3.04 4.31
N TYR A 293 -12.47 -3.06 3.84
CA TYR A 293 -12.14 -3.03 2.43
C TYR A 293 -12.71 -4.21 1.65
N GLY A 294 -12.54 -5.42 2.17
CA GLY A 294 -13.06 -6.63 1.56
C GLY A 294 -14.58 -6.61 1.47
N LEU A 295 -15.28 -6.22 2.55
CA LEU A 295 -16.74 -6.14 2.58
C LEU A 295 -17.28 -5.07 1.63
N PHE A 296 -16.73 -3.85 1.69
CA PHE A 296 -17.18 -2.74 0.83
C PHE A 296 -16.92 -3.04 -0.65
N THR A 297 -15.73 -3.55 -0.97
CA THR A 297 -15.38 -3.92 -2.35
C THR A 297 -16.23 -5.08 -2.85
N TYR A 298 -16.49 -6.10 -2.01
CA TYR A 298 -17.39 -7.19 -2.36
C TYR A 298 -18.80 -6.68 -2.68
N PHE A 299 -19.35 -5.79 -1.84
CA PHE A 299 -20.66 -5.17 -2.07
C PHE A 299 -20.72 -4.42 -3.40
N MET A 300 -19.74 -3.55 -3.67
CA MET A 300 -19.66 -2.83 -4.94
C MET A 300 -19.54 -3.80 -6.12
N TYR A 301 -18.58 -4.73 -6.05
CA TYR A 301 -18.31 -5.69 -7.10
C TYR A 301 -19.55 -6.54 -7.45
N ARG A 302 -20.32 -6.97 -6.45
CA ARG A 302 -21.59 -7.70 -6.66
C ARG A 302 -22.67 -6.81 -7.28
N SER A 303 -22.79 -5.56 -6.85
CA SER A 303 -23.76 -4.62 -7.42
C SER A 303 -23.45 -4.22 -8.87
N LEU A 304 -22.18 -4.28 -9.27
CA LEU A 304 -21.70 -4.07 -10.65
C LEU A 304 -21.98 -5.27 -11.57
N LEU A 305 -21.81 -6.48 -11.07
CA LEU A 305 -22.01 -7.71 -11.84
C LEU A 305 -23.49 -8.05 -12.12
N PHE A 306 -24.40 -7.65 -11.23
CA PHE A 306 -25.83 -7.89 -11.38
C PHE A 306 -26.59 -6.56 -11.46
N PRO A 307 -26.51 -5.82 -12.58
CA PRO A 307 -27.43 -4.71 -12.79
C PRO A 307 -28.84 -5.30 -12.90
N ILE A 308 -29.75 -4.99 -11.97
CA ILE A 308 -31.17 -5.29 -12.18
C ILE A 308 -31.59 -4.37 -13.33
N LYS A 309 -31.77 -4.95 -14.51
CA LYS A 309 -32.76 -4.42 -15.46
C LYS A 309 -34.14 -4.78 -14.91
N ARG A 310 -34.80 -3.84 -14.24
CA ARG A 310 -36.27 -3.76 -14.05
C ARG A 310 -36.56 -2.30 -13.66
N LYS A 311 -37.32 -1.47 -14.37
CA LYS A 311 -38.23 -1.62 -15.51
C LYS A 311 -37.96 -0.47 -16.48
#